data_AF-A0A8I1SMK9-F1
#
_entry.id   AF-A0A8I1SMK9-F1
#
_cell.length_a   1.000
_cell.length_b   1.000
_cell.length_c   1.000
_cell.angle_alpha   90.00
_cell.angle_beta   90.00
_cell.angle_gamma   90.00
#
_symmetry.space_group_name_H-M   'P 1'
#
loop_
_entity.id
_entity.type
_entity.pdbx_description
1 polymer ?
#
loop_
_entity_poly.entity_id
_entity_poly.type
_entity_poly.pdbx_seq_one_letter_code
_entity_poly.pdbx_strand_id
1 'polypeptide(L)'
;MDFLIWLSFLGAALLLTIMPGADNLFVLAQSISNGKNAGIATAFGLCTGLIVHILATILGVSALLYQSSLAFSIIKYAGAAYLLYLAYKAFTAKSSPLEVQKTQQVSYDALYKKGIIMNILNPKVSLFFLAFLPQFVTASGGSAAFQMLVYGITFLVQALFVFTVISLFAGKVGTVLRKRPAISQKVNLIEGSLFTLIGLRIALSEK
;
A
#
# COMPACT_ATOMS: atom_id res chain seq x y z
N MET A 1 -19.47 13.47 -2.13
CA MET A 1 -18.01 13.49 -2.34
C MET A 1 -17.73 14.17 -3.66
N ASP A 2 -16.73 15.05 -3.70
CA ASP A 2 -16.27 15.67 -4.93
C ASP A 2 -15.55 14.63 -5.81
N PHE A 3 -15.94 14.57 -7.09
CA PHE A 3 -15.38 13.63 -8.06
C PHE A 3 -13.87 13.85 -8.28
N LEU A 4 -13.40 15.10 -8.28
CA LEU A 4 -11.98 15.43 -8.49
C LEU A 4 -11.12 14.95 -7.32
N ILE A 5 -11.64 15.06 -6.09
CA ILE A 5 -10.95 14.58 -4.89
C ILE A 5 -10.87 13.05 -4.92
N TRP A 6 -11.97 12.38 -5.28
CA TRP A 6 -11.97 10.92 -5.44
C TRP A 6 -10.98 10.45 -6.51
N LEU A 7 -10.93 11.12 -7.66
CA LEU A 7 -9.99 10.80 -8.73
C LEU A 7 -8.52 11.02 -8.28
N SER A 8 -8.27 12.09 -7.53
CA SER A 8 -6.95 12.37 -6.95
C SER A 8 -6.51 11.28 -5.96
N PHE A 9 -7.45 10.82 -5.11
CA PHE A 9 -7.21 9.70 -4.22
C PHE A 9 -6.91 8.41 -4.99
N LEU A 10 -7.72 8.08 -6.00
CA LEU A 10 -7.53 6.89 -6.84
C LEU A 10 -6.15 6.91 -7.51
N GLY A 11 -5.71 8.06 -8.04
CA GLY A 11 -4.38 8.23 -8.60
C GLY A 11 -3.28 7.94 -7.59
N ALA A 12 -3.38 8.51 -6.37
CA ALA A 12 -2.41 8.27 -5.31
C ALA A 12 -2.41 6.80 -4.83
N ALA A 13 -3.59 6.17 -4.73
CA ALA A 13 -3.76 4.76 -4.38
C ALA A 13 -3.12 3.82 -5.41
N LEU A 14 -3.34 4.08 -6.70
CA LEU A 14 -2.74 3.32 -7.80
C LEU A 14 -1.22 3.43 -7.79
N LEU A 15 -0.69 4.65 -7.62
CA LEU A 15 0.76 4.88 -7.53
C LEU A 15 1.37 4.10 -6.36
N LEU A 16 0.78 4.19 -5.17
CA LEU A 16 1.24 3.45 -4.00
C LEU A 16 1.23 1.94 -4.23
N THR A 17 0.19 1.44 -4.89
CA THR A 17 -0.03 0.01 -5.11
C THR A 17 0.91 -0.55 -6.17
N ILE A 18 1.17 0.19 -7.25
CA ILE A 18 2.10 -0.23 -8.31
C ILE A 18 3.56 -0.13 -7.85
N MET A 19 3.87 0.77 -6.92
CA MET A 19 5.22 0.88 -6.35
C MET A 19 5.65 -0.45 -5.71
N PRO A 20 6.73 -1.08 -6.21
CA PRO A 20 7.34 -2.28 -5.66
C PRO A 20 7.52 -2.15 -4.17
N GLY A 21 7.15 -3.20 -3.48
CA GLY A 21 7.21 -3.27 -2.04
C GLY A 21 7.00 -4.71 -1.64
N ALA A 22 6.93 -4.95 -0.33
CA ALA A 22 6.79 -6.29 0.22
C ALA A 22 5.61 -7.05 -0.43
N ASP A 23 4.44 -6.41 -0.56
CA ASP A 23 3.21 -6.99 -1.12
C ASP A 23 3.38 -7.38 -2.60
N ASN A 24 3.84 -6.44 -3.45
CA ASN A 24 4.07 -6.67 -4.87
C ASN A 24 5.08 -7.79 -5.12
N LEU A 25 6.20 -7.77 -4.39
CA LEU A 25 7.25 -8.78 -4.51
C LEU A 25 6.77 -10.14 -4.02
N PHE A 26 5.92 -10.18 -2.99
CA PHE A 26 5.37 -11.42 -2.50
C PHE A 26 4.38 -12.06 -3.48
N VAL A 27 3.43 -11.27 -4.02
CA VAL A 27 2.53 -11.74 -5.09
C VAL A 27 3.32 -12.23 -6.29
N LEU A 28 4.33 -11.46 -6.73
CA LEU A 28 5.18 -11.82 -7.85
C LEU A 28 5.94 -13.13 -7.58
N ALA A 29 6.57 -13.26 -6.42
CA ALA A 29 7.31 -14.47 -6.03
C ALA A 29 6.41 -15.71 -6.00
N GLN A 30 5.23 -15.61 -5.38
CA GLN A 30 4.30 -16.75 -5.34
C GLN A 30 3.75 -17.09 -6.72
N SER A 31 3.50 -16.09 -7.56
CA SER A 31 3.03 -16.32 -8.93
C SER A 31 4.09 -17.00 -9.80
N ILE A 32 5.37 -16.66 -9.62
CA ILE A 32 6.49 -17.27 -10.35
C ILE A 32 6.77 -18.69 -9.84
N SER A 33 6.81 -18.89 -8.53
CA SER A 33 7.16 -20.19 -7.92
C SER A 33 6.03 -21.22 -7.98
N ASN A 34 4.80 -20.78 -7.74
CA ASN A 34 3.64 -21.64 -7.48
C ASN A 34 2.48 -21.42 -8.49
N GLY A 35 2.72 -20.60 -9.52
CA GLY A 35 1.74 -20.31 -10.58
C GLY A 35 0.76 -19.18 -10.25
N LYS A 36 0.06 -18.68 -11.27
CA LYS A 36 -0.85 -17.53 -11.17
C LYS A 36 -1.92 -17.67 -10.06
N ASN A 37 -2.47 -18.86 -9.85
CA ASN A 37 -3.51 -19.05 -8.84
C ASN A 37 -2.97 -18.90 -7.42
N ALA A 38 -1.71 -19.25 -7.18
CA ALA A 38 -1.05 -19.04 -5.90
C ALA A 38 -0.88 -17.54 -5.60
N GLY A 39 -0.49 -16.75 -6.60
CA GLY A 39 -0.40 -15.30 -6.46
C GLY A 39 -1.75 -14.61 -6.30
N ILE A 40 -2.79 -15.10 -6.98
CA ILE A 40 -4.17 -14.62 -6.78
C ILE A 40 -4.64 -14.91 -5.34
N ALA A 41 -4.40 -16.11 -4.81
CA ALA A 41 -4.71 -16.44 -3.42
C ALA A 41 -3.98 -15.51 -2.42
N THR A 42 -2.69 -15.23 -2.68
CA THR A 42 -1.93 -14.23 -1.92
C THR A 42 -2.54 -12.83 -2.04
N ALA A 43 -2.95 -12.40 -3.25
CA ALA A 43 -3.55 -11.10 -3.50
C ALA A 43 -4.86 -10.91 -2.70
N PHE A 44 -5.71 -11.93 -2.66
CA PHE A 44 -6.90 -11.94 -1.81
C PHE A 44 -6.54 -11.80 -0.34
N GLY A 45 -5.52 -12.51 0.13
CA GLY A 45 -5.04 -12.40 1.51
C GLY A 45 -4.57 -10.99 1.86
N LEU A 46 -3.74 -10.38 1.00
CA LEU A 46 -3.28 -9.01 1.16
C LEU A 46 -4.47 -8.03 1.19
N CYS A 47 -5.45 -8.19 0.29
CA CYS A 47 -6.62 -7.32 0.22
C CYS A 47 -7.56 -7.48 1.43
N THR A 48 -7.68 -8.68 1.99
CA THR A 48 -8.39 -8.88 3.27
C THR A 48 -7.67 -8.14 4.40
N GLY A 49 -6.33 -8.12 4.42
CA GLY A 49 -5.55 -7.32 5.36
C GLY A 49 -5.88 -5.81 5.30
N LEU A 50 -6.18 -5.28 4.10
CA LEU A 50 -6.59 -3.89 3.93
C LEU A 50 -7.86 -3.54 4.72
N ILE A 51 -8.78 -4.49 4.91
CA ILE A 51 -10.00 -4.27 5.70
C ILE A 51 -9.63 -3.89 7.13
N VAL A 52 -8.59 -4.48 7.71
CA VAL A 52 -8.11 -4.13 9.05
C VAL A 52 -7.62 -2.69 9.09
N HIS A 53 -6.85 -2.26 8.08
CA HIS A 53 -6.36 -0.88 7.98
C HIS A 53 -7.50 0.14 7.79
N ILE A 54 -8.50 -0.19 6.98
CA ILE A 54 -9.70 0.63 6.77
C ILE A 54 -10.43 0.82 8.10
N LEU A 55 -10.73 -0.28 8.80
CA LEU A 55 -11.43 -0.25 10.08
C LEU A 55 -10.61 0.49 11.14
N ALA A 56 -9.31 0.21 11.24
CA ALA A 56 -8.41 0.88 12.18
C ALA A 56 -8.35 2.39 11.91
N THR A 57 -8.38 2.82 10.65
CA THR A 57 -8.41 4.25 10.30
C THR A 57 -9.73 4.90 10.67
N ILE A 58 -10.86 4.28 10.33
CA ILE A 58 -12.18 4.82 10.66
C ILE A 58 -12.36 4.94 12.17
N LEU A 59 -12.01 3.89 12.92
CA LEU A 59 -12.13 3.86 14.38
C LEU A 59 -11.10 4.75 15.06
N GLY A 60 -9.84 4.69 14.61
CA GLY A 60 -8.72 5.44 15.16
C GLY A 60 -8.85 6.94 14.95
N VAL A 61 -9.23 7.38 13.74
CA VAL A 61 -9.47 8.80 13.47
C VAL A 61 -10.68 9.31 14.27
N SER A 62 -11.74 8.51 14.40
CA SER A 62 -12.87 8.87 15.27
C SER A 62 -12.37 9.07 16.71
N ALA A 63 -11.65 8.09 17.28
CA ALA A 63 -11.12 8.20 18.64
C ALA A 63 -10.16 9.39 18.83
N LEU A 64 -9.29 9.68 17.85
CA LEU A 64 -8.33 10.78 17.90
C LEU A 64 -9.00 12.16 17.81
N LEU A 65 -10.01 12.29 16.94
CA LEU A 65 -10.82 13.51 16.83
C LEU A 65 -11.59 13.79 18.13
N TYR A 66 -12.01 12.74 18.85
CA TYR A 66 -12.73 12.89 20.12
C TYR A 66 -11.82 13.03 21.35
N GLN A 67 -10.57 12.55 21.35
CA GLN A 67 -9.75 12.48 22.57
C GLN A 67 -8.68 13.55 22.73
N SER A 68 -7.98 14.00 21.69
CA SER A 68 -7.00 15.11 21.85
C SER A 68 -6.37 15.55 20.54
N SER A 69 -6.29 16.86 20.36
CA SER A 69 -5.54 17.49 19.28
C SER A 69 -4.02 17.18 19.32
N LEU A 70 -3.48 16.79 20.49
CA LEU A 70 -2.08 16.38 20.65
C LEU A 70 -1.83 14.97 20.08
N ALA A 71 -2.74 14.02 20.34
CA ALA A 71 -2.61 12.64 19.87
C ALA A 71 -2.62 12.55 18.34
N PHE A 72 -3.50 13.35 17.70
CA PHE A 72 -3.52 13.50 16.24
C PHE A 72 -2.17 14.02 15.71
N SER A 73 -1.61 15.07 16.32
CA SER A 73 -0.32 15.63 15.91
C SER A 73 0.83 14.61 16.05
N ILE A 74 0.86 13.81 17.13
CA ILE A 74 1.91 12.79 17.34
C ILE A 74 1.88 11.75 16.21
N ILE A 75 0.70 11.19 15.91
CA ILE A 75 0.56 10.17 14.86
C ILE A 75 0.90 10.76 13.49
N LYS A 76 0.44 11.98 13.22
CA LYS A 76 0.73 12.72 11.99
C LYS A 76 2.24 12.88 11.77
N TYR A 77 2.97 13.43 12.75
CA TYR A 77 4.41 13.65 12.61
C TYR A 77 5.21 12.34 12.61
N ALA A 78 4.79 11.33 13.39
CA ALA A 78 5.42 10.00 13.35
C ALA A 78 5.25 9.34 11.98
N GLY A 79 4.06 9.43 11.38
CA GLY A 79 3.80 8.93 10.04
C GLY A 79 4.60 9.67 8.97
N ALA A 80 4.69 11.01 9.07
CA ALA A 80 5.52 11.81 8.18
C ALA A 80 7.01 11.41 8.25
N ALA A 81 7.57 11.33 9.46
CA ALA A 81 8.97 10.96 9.68
C ALA A 81 9.27 9.56 9.13
N TYR A 82 8.37 8.60 9.35
CA TYR A 82 8.56 7.25 8.82
C TYR A 82 8.44 7.19 7.30
N LEU A 83 7.53 7.95 6.68
CA LEU A 83 7.46 8.04 5.22
C LEU A 83 8.74 8.64 4.63
N LEU A 84 9.32 9.66 5.26
CA LEU A 84 10.63 10.19 4.88
C LEU A 84 11.74 9.14 5.04
N TYR A 85 11.67 8.31 6.09
CA TYR A 85 12.58 7.18 6.25
C TYR A 85 12.41 6.11 5.14
N LEU A 86 11.17 5.77 4.77
CA LEU A 86 10.91 4.89 3.64
C LEU A 86 11.38 5.50 2.32
N ALA A 87 11.24 6.82 2.15
CA ALA A 87 11.75 7.54 0.99
C ALA A 87 13.27 7.38 0.87
N TYR A 88 13.98 7.60 1.98
CA TYR A 88 15.43 7.38 2.06
C TYR A 88 15.82 5.93 1.72
N LYS A 89 15.11 4.95 2.27
CA LYS A 89 15.33 3.53 1.94
C LYS A 89 15.11 3.23 0.46
N ALA A 90 14.07 3.81 -0.15
CA ALA A 90 13.81 3.64 -1.57
C ALA A 90 14.93 4.25 -2.41
N PHE A 91 15.36 5.48 -2.12
CA PHE A 91 16.48 6.13 -2.83
C PHE A 91 17.82 5.38 -2.69
N THR A 92 18.02 4.64 -1.60
CA THR A 92 19.27 3.91 -1.32
C THR A 92 19.21 2.42 -1.63
N ALA A 93 18.06 1.90 -2.09
CA ALA A 93 17.86 0.49 -2.35
C ALA A 93 18.73 0.01 -3.54
N LYS A 94 19.62 -0.95 -3.26
CA LYS A 94 20.37 -1.66 -4.30
C LYS A 94 19.48 -2.74 -4.92
N SER A 95 19.58 -2.92 -6.24
CA SER A 95 18.86 -3.97 -6.95
C SER A 95 19.40 -5.34 -6.53
N SER A 96 18.70 -6.08 -5.67
CA SER A 96 19.04 -7.47 -5.37
C SER A 96 18.33 -8.38 -6.38
N PRO A 97 19.02 -9.38 -6.96
CA PRO A 97 18.37 -10.39 -7.78
C PRO A 97 17.29 -11.09 -6.96
N LEU A 98 16.08 -11.23 -7.52
CA LEU A 98 15.05 -12.08 -6.93
C LEU A 98 15.55 -13.53 -6.93
N GLU A 99 15.96 -14.03 -5.77
CA GLU A 99 16.23 -15.45 -5.58
C GLU A 99 14.90 -16.20 -5.44
N VAL A 100 14.56 -16.94 -6.48
CA VAL A 100 13.35 -17.76 -6.53
C VAL A 100 13.73 -19.18 -6.12
N GLN A 101 13.55 -19.52 -4.84
CA GLN A 101 13.61 -20.92 -4.41
C GLN A 101 12.28 -21.61 -4.76
N LYS A 102 12.37 -22.70 -5.54
CA LYS A 102 11.26 -23.65 -5.70
C LYS A 102 11.02 -24.32 -4.36
N THR A 103 9.97 -23.92 -3.66
CA THR A 103 9.47 -24.61 -2.47
C THR A 103 8.34 -25.55 -2.86
N GLN A 104 8.12 -26.60 -2.04
CA GLN A 104 7.02 -27.56 -2.20
C GLN A 104 5.69 -26.85 -2.45
N GLN A 105 4.75 -27.53 -3.13
CA GLN A 105 3.40 -27.04 -3.37
C GLN A 105 2.78 -26.44 -2.10
N VAL A 106 2.73 -25.11 -2.03
CA VAL A 106 2.18 -24.39 -0.88
C VAL A 106 0.66 -24.32 -1.05
N SER A 107 -0.08 -24.68 -0.01
CA SER A 107 -1.54 -24.55 0.02
C SER A 107 -1.99 -23.10 -0.20
N TYR A 108 -3.03 -22.90 -1.02
CA TYR A 108 -3.61 -21.57 -1.26
C TYR A 108 -4.17 -20.93 0.02
N ASP A 109 -4.70 -21.73 0.95
CA ASP A 109 -5.14 -21.24 2.26
C ASP A 109 -3.97 -20.69 3.08
N ALA A 110 -2.83 -21.37 3.06
CA ALA A 110 -1.62 -20.90 3.73
C ALA A 110 -1.10 -19.59 3.12
N LEU A 111 -1.16 -19.46 1.79
CA LEU A 111 -0.78 -18.23 1.08
C LEU A 111 -1.73 -17.06 1.35
N TYR A 112 -3.03 -17.33 1.41
CA TYR A 112 -4.05 -16.35 1.79
C TYR A 112 -3.81 -15.83 3.22
N LYS A 113 -3.67 -16.73 4.20
CA LYS A 113 -3.38 -16.36 5.60
C LYS A 113 -2.09 -15.57 5.74
N LYS A 114 -1.04 -16.00 5.04
CA LYS A 114 0.24 -15.29 5.02
C LYS A 114 0.10 -13.89 4.40
N GLY A 115 -0.68 -13.74 3.34
CA GLY A 115 -1.01 -12.44 2.75
C GLY A 115 -1.68 -11.51 3.75
N ILE A 116 -2.68 -11.98 4.51
CA ILE A 116 -3.35 -11.17 5.55
C ILE A 116 -2.32 -10.63 6.54
N ILE A 117 -1.54 -11.52 7.16
CA ILE A 117 -0.56 -11.15 8.19
C ILE A 117 0.46 -10.17 7.62
N MET A 118 0.95 -10.43 6.41
CA MET A 118 1.97 -9.60 5.77
C MET A 118 1.45 -8.19 5.48
N ASN A 119 0.21 -8.05 4.99
CA ASN A 119 -0.38 -6.74 4.73
C ASN A 119 -0.70 -5.98 6.02
N ILE A 120 -1.21 -6.64 7.07
CA ILE A 120 -1.46 -6.02 8.38
C ILE A 120 -0.16 -5.44 8.95
N LEU A 121 0.95 -6.18 8.81
CA LEU A 121 2.27 -5.75 9.28
C LEU A 121 2.99 -4.81 8.32
N ASN A 122 2.39 -4.44 7.19
CA ASN A 122 3.03 -3.61 6.18
C ASN A 122 2.95 -2.12 6.56
N PRO A 123 4.06 -1.50 7.03
CA PRO A 123 4.03 -0.13 7.52
C PRO A 123 3.75 0.89 6.41
N LYS A 124 4.06 0.58 5.14
CA LYS A 124 3.73 1.42 3.98
C LYS A 124 2.21 1.58 3.85
N VAL A 125 1.48 0.47 4.01
CA VAL A 125 0.02 0.44 3.90
C VAL A 125 -0.59 1.11 5.14
N SER A 126 -0.17 0.71 6.34
CA SER A 126 -0.68 1.28 7.59
C SER A 126 -0.59 2.80 7.61
N LEU A 127 0.53 3.37 7.16
CA LEU A 127 0.73 4.82 7.18
C LEU A 127 -0.04 5.56 6.09
N PHE A 128 -0.19 4.97 4.91
CA PHE A 128 -1.07 5.54 3.90
C PHE A 128 -2.50 5.65 4.45
N PHE A 129 -2.99 4.59 5.09
CA PHE A 129 -4.32 4.56 5.67
C PHE A 129 -4.45 5.51 6.87
N LEU A 130 -3.51 5.50 7.82
CA LEU A 130 -3.62 6.32 9.04
C LEU A 130 -3.33 7.80 8.82
N ALA A 131 -2.37 8.17 7.97
CA ALA A 131 -1.89 9.55 7.87
C ALA A 131 -2.28 10.26 6.57
N PHE A 132 -2.54 9.51 5.49
CA PHE A 132 -2.80 10.09 4.18
C PHE A 132 -4.26 10.02 3.76
N LEU A 133 -4.95 8.89 3.98
CA LEU A 133 -6.37 8.74 3.66
C LEU A 133 -7.26 9.82 4.31
N PRO A 134 -7.08 10.21 5.60
CA PRO A 134 -7.90 11.26 6.21
C PRO A 134 -7.80 12.61 5.52
N GLN A 135 -6.71 12.89 4.79
CA GLN A 135 -6.52 14.16 4.06
C GLN A 135 -7.46 14.34 2.87
N PHE A 136 -8.14 13.27 2.43
CA PHE A 136 -9.13 13.33 1.36
C PHE A 136 -10.56 13.52 1.89
N VAL A 137 -10.73 13.50 3.21
CA VAL A 137 -12.02 13.77 3.85
C VAL A 137 -12.28 15.27 3.82
N THR A 138 -13.48 15.64 3.40
CA THR A 138 -13.91 17.05 3.34
C THR A 138 -15.05 17.32 4.32
N ALA A 139 -15.07 18.52 4.91
CA ALA A 139 -16.15 18.93 5.82
C ALA A 139 -17.52 18.99 5.12
N SER A 140 -17.55 19.34 3.83
CA SER A 140 -18.77 19.41 3.01
C SER A 140 -19.25 18.04 2.49
N GLY A 141 -18.44 16.98 2.64
CA GLY A 141 -18.71 15.65 2.08
C GLY A 141 -19.60 14.74 2.94
N GLY A 142 -20.13 15.23 4.06
CA GLY A 142 -20.89 14.43 5.03
C GLY A 142 -19.99 13.67 6.01
N SER A 143 -20.47 12.53 6.53
CA SER A 143 -19.76 11.76 7.57
C SER A 143 -18.33 11.39 7.14
N ALA A 144 -17.34 11.76 7.97
CA ALA A 144 -15.94 11.43 7.75
C ALA A 144 -15.71 9.91 7.66
N ALA A 145 -16.36 9.13 8.54
CA ALA A 145 -16.29 7.68 8.54
C ALA A 145 -16.80 7.08 7.21
N PHE A 146 -17.89 7.62 6.68
CA PHE A 146 -18.44 7.17 5.39
C PHE A 146 -17.49 7.49 4.23
N GLN A 147 -16.95 8.71 4.17
CA GLN A 147 -15.96 9.08 3.14
C GLN A 147 -14.73 8.17 3.21
N MET A 148 -14.20 7.93 4.42
CA MET A 148 -13.05 7.04 4.61
C MET A 148 -13.33 5.59 4.21
N LEU A 149 -14.54 5.10 4.46
CA LEU A 149 -14.97 3.77 4.00
C LEU A 149 -15.00 3.69 2.47
N VAL A 150 -15.54 4.71 1.79
CA VAL A 150 -15.57 4.77 0.32
C VAL A 150 -14.15 4.80 -0.26
N TYR A 151 -13.25 5.62 0.29
CA TYR A 151 -11.85 5.64 -0.11
C TYR A 151 -11.16 4.30 0.16
N GLY A 152 -11.42 3.69 1.32
CA GLY A 152 -10.90 2.37 1.68
C GLY A 152 -11.32 1.27 0.70
N ILE A 153 -12.61 1.20 0.37
CA ILE A 153 -13.14 0.24 -0.62
C ILE A 153 -12.55 0.53 -2.01
N THR A 154 -12.43 1.80 -2.40
CA THR A 154 -11.79 2.19 -3.66
C THR A 154 -10.36 1.66 -3.73
N PHE A 155 -9.58 1.85 -2.66
CA PHE A 155 -8.21 1.34 -2.55
C PHE A 155 -8.19 -0.20 -2.63
N LEU A 156 -9.08 -0.89 -1.92
CA LEU A 156 -9.14 -2.35 -1.92
C LEU A 156 -9.43 -2.91 -3.31
N VAL A 157 -10.43 -2.38 -4.01
CA VAL A 157 -10.85 -2.85 -5.34
C VAL A 157 -9.73 -2.65 -6.36
N GLN A 158 -9.13 -1.45 -6.40
CA GLN A 158 -8.01 -1.22 -7.33
C GLN A 158 -6.79 -2.08 -6.98
N ALA A 159 -6.52 -2.34 -5.69
CA ALA A 159 -5.38 -3.15 -5.28
C ALA A 159 -5.57 -4.61 -5.69
N LEU A 160 -6.77 -5.16 -5.50
CA LEU A 160 -7.10 -6.50 -5.96
C LEU A 160 -6.91 -6.64 -7.48
N PHE A 161 -7.35 -5.64 -8.24
CA PHE A 161 -7.14 -5.60 -9.68
C PHE A 161 -5.65 -5.59 -10.04
N VAL A 162 -4.87 -4.67 -9.46
CA VAL A 162 -3.42 -4.55 -9.74
C VAL A 162 -2.67 -5.84 -9.37
N PHE A 163 -2.90 -6.39 -8.17
CA PHE A 163 -2.22 -7.61 -7.74
C PHE A 163 -2.62 -8.83 -8.58
N THR A 164 -3.88 -8.92 -9.02
CA THR A 164 -4.32 -9.97 -9.95
C THR A 164 -3.60 -9.84 -11.29
N VAL A 165 -3.50 -8.62 -11.85
CA VAL A 165 -2.74 -8.36 -13.08
C VAL A 165 -1.26 -8.77 -12.90
N ILE A 166 -0.61 -8.37 -11.81
CA ILE A 166 0.77 -8.78 -11.49
C ILE A 166 0.88 -10.30 -11.47
N SER A 167 -0.08 -10.98 -10.86
CA SER A 167 -0.07 -12.44 -10.76
C SER A 167 -0.23 -13.15 -12.11
N LEU A 168 -1.16 -12.67 -12.95
CA LEU A 168 -1.38 -13.20 -14.30
C LEU A 168 -0.15 -13.02 -15.21
N PHE A 169 0.56 -11.89 -15.07
CA PHE A 169 1.70 -11.55 -15.90
C PHE A 169 3.07 -11.81 -15.23
N ALA A 170 3.09 -12.50 -14.10
CA ALA A 170 4.28 -12.66 -13.26
C ALA A 170 5.50 -13.22 -13.99
N GLY A 171 5.32 -14.18 -14.90
CA GLY A 171 6.42 -14.71 -15.72
C GLY A 171 7.06 -13.66 -16.64
N LYS A 172 6.26 -12.76 -17.22
CA LYS A 172 6.75 -11.64 -18.04
C LYS A 172 7.34 -10.52 -17.17
N VAL A 173 6.65 -10.14 -16.09
CA VAL A 173 7.09 -9.10 -15.14
C VAL A 173 8.41 -9.47 -14.48
N GLY A 174 8.54 -10.70 -13.96
CA GLY A 174 9.77 -11.19 -13.35
C GLY A 174 10.95 -11.21 -14.33
N THR A 175 10.71 -11.58 -15.58
CA THR A 175 11.75 -11.56 -16.63
C THR A 175 12.19 -10.13 -16.95
N VAL A 176 11.26 -9.19 -17.07
CA VAL A 176 11.57 -7.77 -17.35
C VAL A 176 12.36 -7.14 -16.20
N LEU A 177 11.92 -7.34 -14.96
CA LEU A 177 12.60 -6.80 -13.78
C LEU A 177 14.02 -7.36 -13.64
N ARG A 178 14.22 -8.66 -13.93
CA ARG A 178 15.54 -9.30 -13.85
C ARG A 178 16.48 -8.87 -14.99
N LYS A 179 15.95 -8.60 -16.18
CA LYS A 179 16.74 -8.17 -17.35
C LYS A 179 17.02 -6.67 -17.41
N ARG A 180 16.27 -5.84 -16.67
CA ARG A 180 16.39 -4.38 -16.72
C ARG A 180 16.49 -3.76 -15.31
N PRO A 181 17.64 -3.86 -14.64
CA PRO A 181 17.86 -3.26 -13.32
C PRO A 181 17.60 -1.75 -13.29
N ALA A 182 17.78 -1.06 -14.43
CA ALA A 182 17.42 0.36 -14.58
C ALA A 182 15.93 0.65 -14.35
N ILE A 183 15.02 -0.30 -14.62
CA ILE A 183 13.59 -0.16 -14.30
C ILE A 183 13.40 -0.20 -12.78
N SER A 184 14.06 -1.13 -12.09
CA SER A 184 14.02 -1.19 -10.62
C SER A 184 14.51 0.12 -9.99
N GLN A 185 15.59 0.69 -10.52
CA GLN A 185 16.13 1.97 -10.04
C GLN A 185 15.17 3.14 -10.27
N LYS A 186 14.56 3.25 -11.46
CA LYS A 186 13.55 4.30 -11.76
C LYS A 186 12.34 4.19 -10.85
N VAL A 187 11.92 2.97 -10.57
CA VAL A 187 10.76 2.72 -9.74
C VAL A 187 11.05 3.04 -8.27
N ASN A 188 12.24 2.69 -7.77
CA ASN A 188 12.72 3.11 -6.45
C ASN A 188 12.78 4.64 -6.31
N LEU A 189 13.19 5.35 -7.38
CA LEU A 189 13.19 6.81 -7.41
C LEU A 189 11.78 7.39 -7.30
N ILE A 190 10.83 6.89 -8.10
CA ILE A 190 9.43 7.32 -8.04
C ILE A 190 8.83 7.05 -6.64
N GLU A 191 9.13 5.89 -6.06
CA GLU A 191 8.70 5.54 -4.70
C GLU A 191 9.25 6.51 -3.65
N GLY A 192 10.55 6.80 -3.70
CA GLY A 192 11.16 7.76 -2.80
C GLY A 192 10.60 9.17 -2.96
N SER A 193 10.35 9.61 -4.20
CA SER A 193 9.73 10.91 -4.47
C SER A 193 8.30 10.98 -3.93
N LEU A 194 7.50 9.93 -4.11
CA LEU A 194 6.12 9.89 -3.62
C LEU A 194 6.08 9.91 -2.08
N PHE A 195 6.89 9.08 -1.41
CA PHE A 195 6.96 9.09 0.04
C PHE A 195 7.49 10.41 0.60
N THR A 196 8.44 11.04 -0.09
CA THR A 196 8.87 12.40 0.25
C THR A 196 7.71 13.38 0.15
N LEU A 197 6.98 13.36 -0.97
CA LEU A 197 5.85 14.28 -1.19
C LEU A 197 4.72 14.06 -0.18
N ILE A 198 4.35 12.80 0.08
CA ILE A 198 3.32 12.45 1.06
C ILE A 198 3.80 12.82 2.47
N GLY A 199 5.03 12.48 2.84
CA GLY A 199 5.61 12.79 4.15
C GLY A 199 5.67 14.30 4.42
N LEU A 200 6.13 15.08 3.43
CA LEU A 200 6.15 16.54 3.51
C LEU A 200 4.74 17.12 3.57
N ARG A 201 3.80 16.64 2.73
CA ARG A 201 2.41 17.10 2.77
C ARG A 201 1.76 16.80 4.11
N ILE A 202 1.98 15.62 4.69
CA ILE A 202 1.53 15.30 6.04
C ILE A 202 2.17 16.27 7.04
N ALA A 203 3.48 16.50 7.01
CA ALA A 203 4.17 17.38 7.95
C ALA A 203 3.68 18.83 7.88
N LEU A 204 3.41 19.33 6.66
CA LEU A 204 3.06 20.73 6.37
C LEU A 204 1.55 21.00 6.35
N SER A 205 0.69 19.99 6.29
CA SER A 205 -0.76 20.18 6.38
C SER A 205 -1.10 20.89 7.69
N GLU A 206 -1.93 21.92 7.68
CA GLU A 206 -2.50 22.45 8.92
C GLU A 206 -3.61 21.51 9.42
N LYS A 207 -4.03 21.72 10.69
CA LYS A 207 -5.02 20.87 11.38
C LYS A 207 -6.41 21.00 10.77
#